data_AF-A0A9W9HAR5-F1
#
_entry.id   AF-A0A9W9HAR5-F1
#
_cell.length_a   1.000
_cell.length_b   1.000
_cell.length_c   1.000
_cell.angle_alpha   90.00
_cell.angle_beta   90.00
_cell.angle_gamma   90.00
#
_symmetry.space_group_name_H-M   'P 1'
#
loop_
_entity.id
_entity.type
_entity.pdbx_description
1 polymer ?
#
loop_
_entity_poly.entity_id
_entity_poly.type
_entity_poly.pdbx_seq_one_letter_code
_entity_poly.pdbx_strand_id
1 'polypeptide(L)'
;MENAVNLVDTPSRTSGRPRVDLEPYKDEIIALIEKKTKGTDVCKHLKEQHGIQLSARTLNKRLQAWGIKEKKEQYNSNNPELHARVKNLFFDVGLSDQEIITVLHDEGYAVSLRTLRRLRSRLGIRLRLDTPAQQQAQVQEILNALTEELDKGTIEGYGKELLHNHFRSKGHVFARDRLYSVYRMLRPDTTERRTSDVPRRPPPPKVLVGPNLTWHVNYYNKLANFGFRIHAEIDAYSRYVLWIHIGVEAHTAVGVLKNHLETVSSKKRQPRTLRSDLESEVPLLADVHFALRRTTEPDVQRDTCCAPGRAADTHRIESWWAQLAKSVVTLWHNYFRQLNSEGLFTSANIPEQVALYAIYMPILRSHIQSYVQTWNMHNIRKQADHPERAPGKPYMNYHHPPKGVENFGLPADGPTLQAMQQDYADYDTEEYLPPDTLRWCQGQLQQLSFDPHKPPARLPGDLQPFRSVYLALRERAWHHQRSGAEPRLAVCGISQGLRGYFPSS
;
A
#
# COMPACT_ATOMS: atom_id res chain seq x y z
N MET A 1 62.56 4.40 -71.03
CA MET A 1 61.61 5.54 -71.07
C MET A 1 60.84 5.33 -72.35
N GLU A 2 59.60 4.85 -72.34
CA GLU A 2 58.41 5.53 -71.80
C GLU A 2 57.34 4.52 -71.34
N ASN A 3 56.59 4.98 -70.33
CA ASN A 3 55.36 4.41 -69.84
C ASN A 3 54.20 4.70 -70.82
N ALA A 4 53.29 3.75 -71.01
CA ALA A 4 51.87 4.07 -71.18
C ALA A 4 51.01 2.86 -70.78
N VAL A 5 50.24 3.08 -69.72
CA VAL A 5 49.22 2.24 -69.12
C VAL A 5 47.99 2.18 -70.04
N ASN A 6 47.36 1.01 -70.19
CA ASN A 6 45.94 0.95 -70.47
C ASN A 6 45.24 -0.19 -69.71
N LEU A 7 44.23 0.26 -68.97
CA LEU A 7 43.31 -0.42 -68.05
C LEU A 7 42.65 -1.68 -68.60
N VAL A 8 42.62 -2.73 -67.76
CA VAL A 8 41.50 -3.69 -67.74
C VAL A 8 40.93 -3.69 -66.32
N ASP A 9 39.71 -3.19 -66.24
CA ASP A 9 38.89 -3.06 -65.05
C ASP A 9 38.51 -4.45 -64.51
N THR A 10 38.88 -4.74 -63.26
CA THR A 10 38.51 -6.00 -62.58
C THR A 10 37.32 -5.74 -61.66
N PRO A 11 36.17 -6.41 -61.82
CA PRO A 11 35.00 -6.14 -60.98
C PRO A 11 35.25 -6.59 -59.54
N SER A 12 34.94 -5.67 -58.63
CA SER A 12 35.03 -5.84 -57.18
C SER A 12 34.20 -7.04 -56.68
N ARG A 13 34.86 -7.93 -55.93
CA ARG A 13 34.21 -9.01 -55.18
C ARG A 13 33.41 -8.41 -54.02
N THR A 14 32.09 -8.38 -54.14
CA THR A 14 31.18 -8.12 -53.02
C THR A 14 31.16 -9.33 -52.08
N SER A 15 31.90 -9.25 -50.98
CA SER A 15 31.89 -10.23 -49.91
C SER A 15 30.60 -10.12 -49.07
N GLY A 16 29.60 -10.91 -49.44
CA GLY A 16 28.41 -11.17 -48.62
C GLY A 16 28.11 -12.67 -48.62
N ARG A 17 27.78 -13.23 -47.45
CA ARG A 17 27.35 -14.64 -47.30
C ARG A 17 26.23 -14.93 -48.31
N PRO A 18 26.28 -16.05 -49.08
CA PRO A 18 25.31 -16.35 -50.12
C PRO A 18 23.88 -16.26 -49.57
N ARG A 19 23.04 -15.49 -50.26
CA ARG A 19 21.62 -15.37 -49.90
C ARG A 19 20.97 -16.71 -50.21
N VAL A 20 20.47 -17.37 -49.18
CA VAL A 20 19.64 -18.56 -49.33
C VAL A 20 18.38 -18.16 -50.08
N ASP A 21 18.16 -18.74 -51.26
CA ASP A 21 16.90 -18.58 -51.95
C ASP A 21 15.86 -19.51 -51.33
N LEU A 22 14.74 -18.90 -50.91
CA LEU A 22 13.62 -19.58 -50.26
C LEU A 22 12.36 -19.54 -51.12
N GLU A 23 12.41 -18.89 -52.30
CA GLU A 23 11.26 -18.79 -53.20
C GLU A 23 10.77 -20.15 -53.72
N PRO A 24 11.65 -21.14 -54.04
CA PRO A 24 11.21 -22.48 -54.48
C PRO A 24 10.45 -23.27 -53.40
N TYR A 25 10.65 -22.93 -52.13
CA TYR A 25 10.08 -23.63 -50.97
C TYR A 25 8.94 -22.84 -50.33
N LYS A 26 8.47 -21.78 -50.98
CA LYS A 26 7.49 -20.85 -50.45
C LYS A 26 6.21 -21.57 -50.05
N ASP A 27 5.59 -22.33 -50.94
CA ASP A 27 4.29 -22.98 -50.66
C ASP A 27 4.39 -24.02 -49.53
N GLU A 28 5.52 -24.74 -49.44
CA GLU A 28 5.79 -25.68 -48.35
C GLU A 28 5.95 -24.97 -47.00
N ILE A 29 6.73 -23.87 -46.98
CA ILE A 29 6.93 -23.06 -45.76
C ILE A 29 5.61 -22.44 -45.30
N ILE A 30 4.78 -21.97 -46.23
CA ILE A 30 3.45 -21.43 -45.94
C ILE A 30 2.56 -22.52 -45.33
N ALA A 31 2.50 -23.70 -45.93
CA ALA A 31 1.71 -24.82 -45.42
C ALA A 31 2.15 -25.28 -44.01
N LEU A 32 3.46 -25.27 -43.71
CA LEU A 32 3.98 -25.60 -42.39
C LEU A 32 3.62 -24.55 -41.33
N ILE A 33 3.62 -23.27 -41.70
CA ILE A 33 3.22 -22.16 -40.83
C ILE A 33 1.69 -22.16 -40.62
N GLU A 34 0.89 -22.48 -41.63
CA GLU A 34 -0.57 -22.64 -41.52
C GLU A 34 -0.95 -23.80 -40.58
N LYS A 35 -0.13 -24.87 -40.54
CA LYS A 35 -0.24 -25.96 -39.56
C LYS A 35 0.25 -25.61 -38.15
N LYS A 36 0.54 -24.33 -37.86
CA LYS A 36 1.04 -23.81 -36.58
C LYS A 36 2.38 -24.40 -36.11
N THR A 37 3.22 -24.85 -37.04
CA THR A 37 4.57 -25.32 -36.73
C THR A 37 5.44 -24.14 -36.28
N LYS A 38 6.18 -24.27 -35.17
CA LYS A 38 7.04 -23.18 -34.68
C LYS A 38 8.17 -22.89 -35.68
N GLY A 39 8.52 -21.62 -35.86
CA GLY A 39 9.57 -21.23 -36.82
C GLY A 39 10.94 -21.89 -36.61
N THR A 40 11.26 -22.36 -35.39
CA THR A 40 12.46 -23.18 -35.13
C THR A 40 12.38 -24.56 -35.74
N ASP A 41 11.20 -25.16 -35.73
CA ASP A 41 10.94 -26.50 -36.24
C ASP A 41 10.81 -26.45 -37.78
N VAL A 42 10.29 -25.35 -38.33
CA VAL A 42 10.35 -25.07 -39.77
C VAL A 42 11.79 -24.94 -40.26
N CYS A 43 12.66 -24.25 -39.52
CA CYS A 43 14.10 -24.19 -39.85
C CYS A 43 14.78 -25.57 -39.77
N LYS A 44 14.34 -26.43 -38.84
CA LYS A 44 14.86 -27.80 -38.70
C LYS A 44 14.41 -28.69 -39.86
N HIS A 45 13.14 -28.62 -40.23
CA HIS A 45 12.55 -29.30 -41.39
C HIS A 45 13.26 -28.91 -42.70
N LEU A 46 13.50 -27.61 -42.92
CA LEU A 46 14.23 -27.12 -44.09
C LEU A 46 15.69 -27.58 -44.13
N LYS A 47 16.31 -27.78 -42.96
CA LYS A 47 17.66 -28.33 -42.86
C LYS A 47 17.69 -29.84 -43.16
N GLU A 48 16.69 -30.58 -42.68
CA GLU A 48 16.62 -32.05 -42.81
C GLU A 48 16.18 -32.51 -44.20
N GLN A 49 15.20 -31.85 -44.80
CA GLN A 49 14.65 -32.26 -46.11
C GLN A 49 15.40 -31.64 -47.29
N HIS A 50 15.88 -30.40 -47.14
CA HIS A 50 16.43 -29.62 -48.25
C HIS A 50 17.89 -29.18 -48.04
N GLY A 51 18.51 -29.54 -46.91
CA GLY A 51 19.89 -29.16 -46.58
C GLY A 51 20.09 -27.66 -46.31
N ILE A 52 19.00 -26.89 -46.17
CA ILE A 52 19.06 -25.43 -46.07
C ILE A 52 19.23 -25.01 -44.62
N GLN A 53 20.37 -24.40 -44.30
CA GLN A 53 20.63 -23.85 -42.97
C GLN A 53 20.27 -22.37 -42.90
N LEU A 54 19.18 -22.05 -42.21
CA LEU A 54 18.75 -20.66 -41.98
C LEU A 54 18.47 -20.38 -40.50
N SER A 55 18.64 -19.11 -40.10
CA SER A 55 18.22 -18.65 -38.78
C SER A 55 16.72 -18.35 -38.77
N ALA A 56 16.06 -18.52 -37.63
CA ALA A 56 14.65 -18.13 -37.45
C ALA A 56 14.39 -16.65 -37.78
N ARG A 57 15.41 -15.79 -37.64
CA ARG A 57 15.33 -14.36 -38.02
C ARG A 57 15.28 -14.16 -39.54
N THR A 58 15.99 -15.00 -40.31
CA THR A 58 15.99 -14.97 -41.78
C THR A 58 14.64 -15.46 -42.31
N LEU A 59 14.11 -16.55 -41.73
CA LEU A 59 12.76 -17.05 -42.02
C LEU A 59 11.71 -15.98 -41.81
N ASN A 60 11.71 -15.33 -40.63
CA ASN A 60 10.73 -14.31 -40.29
C ASN A 60 10.80 -13.05 -41.18
N LYS A 61 11.99 -12.66 -41.63
CA LYS A 61 12.12 -11.58 -42.63
C LYS A 61 11.51 -11.97 -43.97
N ARG A 62 11.67 -13.22 -44.41
CA ARG A 62 11.11 -13.70 -45.68
C ARG A 62 9.60 -13.87 -45.61
N LEU A 63 9.07 -14.43 -44.51
CA LEU A 63 7.64 -14.50 -44.22
C LEU A 63 6.99 -13.11 -44.24
N GLN A 64 7.65 -12.09 -43.67
CA GLN A 64 7.18 -10.70 -43.75
C GLN A 64 7.16 -10.15 -45.19
N ALA A 65 8.18 -10.46 -46.00
CA ALA A 65 8.22 -10.06 -47.40
C ALA A 65 7.11 -10.75 -48.24
N TRP A 66 6.72 -11.97 -47.86
CA TRP A 66 5.58 -12.69 -48.46
C TRP A 66 4.21 -12.28 -47.87
N GLY A 67 4.15 -11.26 -47.03
CA GLY A 67 2.89 -10.77 -46.44
C GLY A 67 2.38 -11.60 -45.26
N ILE A 68 3.09 -12.65 -44.85
CA ILE A 68 2.74 -13.53 -43.75
C ILE A 68 3.29 -12.93 -42.47
N LYS A 69 2.47 -12.08 -41.84
CA LYS A 69 2.73 -11.65 -40.47
C LYS A 69 2.41 -12.84 -39.58
N GLU A 70 3.43 -13.46 -38.98
CA GLU A 70 3.22 -14.12 -37.68
C GLU A 70 2.54 -13.06 -36.81
N LYS A 71 1.24 -13.25 -36.54
CA LYS A 71 0.56 -12.53 -35.49
C LYS A 71 1.22 -13.01 -34.19
N LYS A 72 2.38 -12.44 -33.84
CA LYS A 72 2.73 -12.34 -32.42
C LYS A 72 1.57 -11.56 -31.85
N GLU A 73 0.68 -12.30 -31.21
CA GLU A 73 -0.57 -11.78 -30.68
C GLU A 73 -0.28 -10.41 -30.08
N GLN A 74 -0.93 -9.39 -30.64
CA GLN A 74 -0.89 -8.02 -30.13
C GLN A 74 -1.61 -7.93 -28.76
N TYR A 75 -1.73 -9.05 -28.05
CA TYR A 75 -2.37 -9.24 -26.76
C TYR A 75 -1.94 -8.19 -25.73
N ASN A 76 -0.69 -7.75 -25.77
CA ASN A 76 -0.14 -6.81 -24.79
C ASN A 76 -0.24 -5.32 -25.17
N SER A 77 -0.58 -4.98 -26.43
CA SER A 77 -0.49 -3.59 -26.92
C SER A 77 -1.81 -2.82 -26.84
N ASN A 78 -2.93 -3.54 -26.94
CA ASN A 78 -4.27 -2.94 -27.04
C ASN A 78 -5.22 -3.48 -25.98
N ASN A 79 -4.77 -4.27 -25.01
CA ASN A 79 -5.61 -4.79 -23.93
C ASN A 79 -5.85 -3.67 -22.88
N PRO A 80 -7.07 -3.13 -22.77
CA PRO A 80 -7.36 -2.04 -21.82
C PRO A 80 -7.22 -2.47 -20.36
N GLU A 81 -7.50 -3.73 -20.04
CA GLU A 81 -7.36 -4.29 -18.69
C GLU A 81 -5.88 -4.32 -18.28
N LEU A 82 -4.99 -4.77 -19.16
CA LEU A 82 -3.55 -4.74 -18.91
C LEU A 82 -3.05 -3.30 -18.71
N HIS A 83 -3.59 -2.34 -19.47
CA HIS A 83 -3.22 -0.93 -19.33
C HIS A 83 -3.67 -0.37 -17.98
N ALA A 84 -4.90 -0.66 -17.56
CA ALA A 84 -5.43 -0.29 -16.26
C ALA A 84 -4.63 -0.95 -15.13
N ARG A 85 -4.32 -2.24 -15.26
CA ARG A 85 -3.52 -3.00 -14.28
C ARG A 85 -2.11 -2.43 -14.15
N VAL A 86 -1.44 -2.10 -15.26
CA VAL A 86 -0.12 -1.46 -15.23
C VAL A 86 -0.15 -0.08 -14.57
N LYS A 87 -1.19 0.73 -14.80
CA LYS A 87 -1.36 2.02 -14.11
C LYS A 87 -1.54 1.81 -12.60
N ASN A 88 -2.42 0.88 -12.21
CA ASN A 88 -2.67 0.55 -10.81
C ASN A 88 -1.39 0.04 -10.10
N LEU A 89 -0.67 -0.92 -10.70
CA LEU A 89 0.57 -1.43 -10.11
C LEU A 89 1.66 -0.35 -10.03
N PHE A 90 1.69 0.60 -10.96
CA PHE A 90 2.70 1.66 -10.99
C PHE A 90 2.40 2.82 -10.03
N PHE A 91 1.17 3.34 -10.01
CA PHE A 91 0.76 4.50 -9.22
C PHE A 91 0.23 4.05 -7.86
N ASP A 92 -0.82 3.23 -7.84
CA ASP A 92 -1.55 2.86 -6.62
C ASP A 92 -0.77 1.88 -5.74
N VAL A 93 0.00 0.97 -6.34
CA VAL A 93 0.87 0.00 -5.62
C VAL A 93 2.34 0.45 -5.60
N GLY A 94 2.73 1.39 -6.48
CA GLY A 94 4.04 2.03 -6.42
C GLY A 94 5.20 1.10 -6.79
N LEU A 95 4.96 0.07 -7.60
CA LEU A 95 5.95 -0.94 -7.95
C LEU A 95 6.98 -0.44 -8.98
N SER A 96 8.17 -1.03 -8.92
CA SER A 96 9.21 -0.90 -9.95
C SER A 96 8.88 -1.76 -11.17
N ASP A 97 9.52 -1.50 -12.32
CA ASP A 97 9.27 -2.30 -13.53
C ASP A 97 9.48 -3.81 -13.30
N GLN A 98 10.46 -4.19 -12.48
CA GLN A 98 10.75 -5.60 -12.22
C GLN A 98 9.70 -6.26 -11.33
N GLU A 99 9.21 -5.53 -10.33
CA GLU A 99 8.12 -5.97 -9.46
C GLU A 99 6.81 -6.07 -10.25
N ILE A 100 6.49 -5.08 -11.09
CA ILE A 100 5.31 -5.11 -11.98
C ILE A 100 5.33 -6.36 -12.85
N ILE A 101 6.47 -6.70 -13.45
CA ILE A 101 6.60 -7.93 -14.26
C ILE A 101 6.30 -9.17 -13.43
N THR A 102 6.81 -9.23 -12.20
CA THR A 102 6.59 -10.36 -11.30
C THR A 102 5.09 -10.55 -11.05
N VAL A 103 4.40 -9.47 -10.66
CA VAL A 103 2.94 -9.49 -10.42
C VAL A 103 2.17 -9.87 -11.68
N LEU A 104 2.52 -9.27 -12.82
CA LEU A 104 1.85 -9.57 -14.09
C LEU A 104 2.05 -11.02 -14.54
N HIS A 105 3.24 -11.61 -14.29
CA HIS A 105 3.50 -13.01 -14.60
C HIS A 105 2.69 -13.94 -13.71
N ASP A 106 2.58 -13.62 -12.42
CA ASP A 106 1.74 -14.37 -11.47
C ASP A 106 0.24 -14.30 -11.84
N GLU A 107 -0.19 -13.20 -12.46
CA GLU A 107 -1.54 -13.02 -13.03
C GLU A 107 -1.72 -13.67 -14.42
N GLY A 108 -0.68 -14.32 -14.97
CA GLY A 108 -0.73 -15.00 -16.26
C GLY A 108 -0.43 -14.13 -17.49
N TYR A 109 -0.06 -12.86 -17.31
CA TYR A 109 0.34 -11.99 -18.41
C TYR A 109 1.81 -12.23 -18.81
N ALA A 110 2.04 -12.73 -20.03
CA ALA A 110 3.38 -12.90 -20.59
C ALA A 110 3.96 -11.56 -21.12
N VAL A 111 4.36 -10.66 -20.22
CA VAL A 111 4.91 -9.33 -20.56
C VAL A 111 6.41 -9.27 -20.31
N SER A 112 7.18 -8.89 -21.33
CA SER A 112 8.62 -8.62 -21.18
C SER A 112 8.88 -7.21 -20.63
N LEU A 113 10.02 -7.00 -19.98
CA LEU A 113 10.45 -5.67 -19.50
C LEU A 113 10.45 -4.59 -20.59
N ARG A 114 10.88 -4.97 -21.81
CA ARG A 114 10.85 -4.06 -22.96
C ARG A 114 9.43 -3.69 -23.36
N THR A 115 8.50 -4.64 -23.32
CA THR A 115 7.08 -4.42 -23.61
C THR A 115 6.46 -3.52 -22.54
N LEU A 116 6.71 -3.78 -21.26
CA LEU A 116 6.21 -2.96 -20.16
C LEU A 116 6.67 -1.51 -20.27
N ARG A 117 7.96 -1.27 -20.53
CA ARG A 117 8.49 0.09 -20.70
C ARG A 117 7.85 0.83 -21.87
N ARG A 118 7.65 0.15 -23.00
CA ARG A 118 6.95 0.72 -24.16
C ARG A 118 5.50 1.04 -23.84
N LEU A 119 4.81 0.15 -23.14
CA LEU A 119 3.43 0.34 -22.72
C LEU A 119 3.31 1.56 -21.80
N ARG A 120 4.12 1.63 -20.76
CA ARG A 120 4.19 2.80 -19.88
C ARG A 120 4.40 4.12 -20.63
N SER A 121 5.33 4.16 -21.58
CA SER A 121 5.57 5.37 -22.38
C SER A 121 4.34 5.79 -23.19
N ARG A 122 3.57 4.82 -23.72
CA ARG A 122 2.29 5.10 -24.40
C ARG A 122 1.20 5.58 -23.44
N LEU A 123 1.23 5.11 -22.20
CA LEU A 123 0.34 5.56 -21.12
C LEU A 123 0.76 6.91 -20.50
N GLY A 124 1.79 7.57 -21.03
CA GLY A 124 2.28 8.87 -20.54
C GLY A 124 3.22 8.78 -19.33
N ILE A 125 3.57 7.59 -18.86
CA ILE A 125 4.36 7.38 -17.65
C ILE A 125 5.86 7.47 -17.96
N ARG A 126 6.39 8.69 -18.02
CA ARG A 126 7.81 8.97 -18.31
C ARG A 126 8.60 9.22 -17.02
N LEU A 127 9.64 8.42 -16.78
CA LEU A 127 10.48 8.52 -15.57
C LEU A 127 11.67 9.49 -15.70
N ARG A 128 12.13 9.75 -16.92
CA ARG A 128 13.30 10.59 -17.19
C ARG A 128 12.85 11.90 -17.81
N LEU A 129 13.46 12.98 -17.33
CA LEU A 129 13.35 14.32 -17.90
C LEU A 129 14.70 14.70 -18.45
N ASP A 130 14.78 14.86 -19.76
CA ASP A 130 16.05 15.02 -20.47
C ASP A 130 16.42 16.49 -20.67
N THR A 131 15.46 17.43 -20.60
CA THR A 131 15.70 18.85 -20.85
C THR A 131 15.61 19.71 -19.58
N PRO A 132 16.42 20.78 -19.44
CA PRO A 132 16.33 21.71 -18.30
C PRO A 132 14.93 22.35 -18.16
N ALA A 133 14.27 22.68 -19.27
CA ALA A 133 12.92 23.24 -19.27
C ALA A 133 11.89 22.29 -18.63
N GLN A 134 11.97 20.98 -18.92
CA GLN A 134 11.12 19.97 -18.28
C GLN A 134 11.38 19.86 -16.78
N GLN A 135 12.64 19.96 -16.37
CA GLN A 135 13.00 19.93 -14.95
C GLN A 135 12.47 21.14 -14.20
N GLN A 136 12.55 22.34 -14.78
CA GLN A 136 11.99 23.55 -14.20
C GLN A 136 10.47 23.49 -14.11
N ALA A 137 9.79 23.03 -15.16
CA ALA A 137 8.34 22.80 -15.14
C ALA A 137 7.93 21.82 -14.03
N GLN A 138 8.69 20.74 -13.85
CA GLN A 138 8.46 19.79 -12.75
C GLN A 138 8.68 20.42 -11.37
N VAL A 139 9.63 21.35 -11.20
CA VAL A 139 9.79 22.06 -9.91
C VAL A 139 8.53 22.87 -9.59
N GLN A 140 7.94 23.56 -10.57
CA GLN A 140 6.71 24.31 -10.36
C GLN A 140 5.52 23.39 -10.03
N GLU A 141 5.40 22.26 -10.74
CA GLU A 141 4.38 21.24 -10.45
C GLU A 141 4.54 20.68 -9.03
N ILE A 142 5.78 20.37 -8.63
CA ILE A 142 6.12 19.93 -7.27
C ILE A 142 5.72 20.99 -6.23
N LEU A 143 6.02 22.28 -6.48
CA LEU A 143 5.65 23.36 -5.55
C LEU A 143 4.14 23.42 -5.36
N ASN A 144 3.37 23.41 -6.44
CA ASN A 144 1.91 23.47 -6.37
C ASN A 144 1.35 22.25 -5.59
N ALA A 145 1.80 21.04 -5.94
CA ALA A 145 1.35 19.81 -5.31
C ALA A 145 1.78 19.72 -3.83
N LEU A 146 2.97 20.20 -3.48
CA LEU A 146 3.44 20.26 -2.09
C LEU A 146 2.64 21.23 -1.24
N THR A 147 2.34 22.43 -1.76
CA THR A 147 1.53 23.42 -1.04
C THR A 147 0.16 22.84 -0.72
N GLU A 148 -0.51 22.24 -1.71
CA GLU A 148 -1.82 21.62 -1.52
C GLU A 148 -1.80 20.51 -0.43
N GLU A 149 -0.77 19.68 -0.41
CA GLU A 149 -0.65 18.59 0.56
C GLU A 149 -0.21 19.07 1.96
N LEU A 150 0.57 20.13 2.04
CA LEU A 150 0.93 20.78 3.29
C LEU A 150 -0.29 21.47 3.91
N ASP A 151 -1.14 22.07 3.10
CA ASP A 151 -2.39 22.69 3.56
C ASP A 151 -3.36 21.66 4.14
N LYS A 152 -3.36 20.43 3.64
CA LYS A 152 -4.09 19.30 4.22
C LYS A 152 -3.44 18.76 5.51
N GLY A 153 -2.15 19.01 5.72
CA GLY A 153 -1.41 18.55 6.88
C GLY A 153 -1.04 17.06 6.88
N THR A 154 -1.18 16.36 5.75
CA THR A 154 -0.96 14.91 5.68
C THR A 154 0.52 14.52 5.64
N ILE A 155 1.38 15.39 5.10
CA ILE A 155 2.78 15.05 4.76
C ILE A 155 3.84 15.63 5.71
N GLU A 156 3.43 16.24 6.83
CA GLU A 156 4.34 17.01 7.70
C GLU A 156 5.41 16.16 8.41
N GLY A 157 5.15 14.88 8.65
CA GLY A 157 6.14 13.95 9.20
C GLY A 157 6.81 13.04 8.16
N TYR A 158 6.52 13.21 6.86
CA TYR A 158 6.91 12.23 5.84
C TYR A 158 8.39 12.30 5.48
N GLY A 159 9.03 11.13 5.46
CA GLY A 159 10.41 10.96 5.02
C GLY A 159 10.55 11.08 3.51
N LYS A 160 11.79 11.18 3.01
CA LYS A 160 12.08 11.23 1.57
C LYS A 160 11.36 10.13 0.78
N GLU A 161 11.38 8.89 1.28
CA GLU A 161 10.74 7.74 0.62
C GLU A 161 9.21 7.78 0.75
N LEU A 162 8.67 8.11 1.93
CA LEU A 162 7.22 8.21 2.15
C LEU A 162 6.62 9.34 1.31
N LEU A 163 7.25 10.51 1.28
CA LEU A 163 6.84 11.65 0.47
C LEU A 163 6.78 11.28 -1.01
N HIS A 164 7.82 10.64 -1.53
CA HIS A 164 7.85 10.21 -2.92
C HIS A 164 6.76 9.18 -3.26
N ASN A 165 6.52 8.21 -2.38
CA ASN A 165 5.46 7.23 -2.60
C ASN A 165 4.06 7.83 -2.50
N HIS A 166 3.84 8.79 -1.59
CA HIS A 166 2.59 9.54 -1.46
C HIS A 166 2.24 10.32 -2.72
N PHE A 167 3.19 11.09 -3.28
CA PHE A 167 2.93 11.79 -4.54
C PHE A 167 2.77 10.83 -5.72
N ARG A 168 3.45 9.69 -5.68
CA ARG A 168 3.28 8.65 -6.70
C ARG A 168 1.89 8.03 -6.67
N SER A 169 1.31 7.75 -5.51
CA SER A 169 -0.06 7.22 -5.41
C SER A 169 -1.11 8.24 -5.86
N LYS A 170 -0.77 9.53 -5.88
CA LYS A 170 -1.59 10.61 -6.45
C LYS A 170 -1.41 10.81 -7.96
N GLY A 171 -0.64 9.95 -8.63
CA GLY A 171 -0.44 10.01 -10.07
C GLY A 171 0.77 10.85 -10.51
N HIS A 172 1.50 11.47 -9.58
CA HIS A 172 2.68 12.26 -9.95
C HIS A 172 3.91 11.40 -10.20
N VAL A 173 4.69 11.76 -11.23
CA VAL A 173 5.96 11.09 -11.56
C VAL A 173 7.12 12.02 -11.24
N PHE A 174 7.26 12.38 -9.97
CA PHE A 174 8.31 13.27 -9.49
C PHE A 174 9.62 12.53 -9.24
N ALA A 175 10.75 13.17 -9.56
CA ALA A 175 12.04 12.66 -9.13
C ALA A 175 12.16 12.80 -7.60
N ARG A 176 12.34 11.67 -6.89
CA ARG A 176 12.42 11.59 -5.41
C ARG A 176 13.30 12.67 -4.79
N ASP A 177 14.49 12.86 -5.32
CA ASP A 177 15.50 13.76 -4.74
C ASP A 177 15.14 15.23 -4.96
N ARG A 178 14.55 15.55 -6.12
CA ARG A 178 14.04 16.89 -6.46
C ARG A 178 12.80 17.25 -5.63
N LEU A 179 11.87 16.31 -5.49
CA LEU A 179 10.70 16.48 -4.63
C LEU A 179 11.13 16.79 -3.19
N TYR A 180 12.06 16.00 -2.65
CA TYR A 180 12.50 16.18 -1.28
C TYR A 180 13.33 17.46 -1.09
N SER A 181 14.12 17.89 -2.08
CA SER A 181 14.84 19.17 -1.98
C SER A 181 13.88 20.35 -1.93
N VAL A 182 12.81 20.36 -2.74
CA VAL A 182 11.78 21.41 -2.69
C VAL A 182 11.02 21.38 -1.37
N TYR A 183 10.63 20.19 -0.89
CA TYR A 183 9.98 20.04 0.41
C TYR A 183 10.82 20.62 1.56
N ARG A 184 12.14 20.36 1.58
CA ARG A 184 13.04 20.92 2.60
C ARG A 184 13.14 22.44 2.57
N MET A 185 12.99 23.07 1.39
CA MET A 185 12.96 24.53 1.30
C MET A 185 11.67 25.11 1.90
N LEU A 186 10.53 24.42 1.72
CA LEU A 186 9.23 24.85 2.26
C LEU A 186 9.07 24.56 3.77
N ARG A 187 9.76 23.55 4.29
CA ARG A 187 9.65 23.07 5.68
C ARG A 187 11.01 22.67 6.26
N PRO A 188 11.89 23.65 6.56
CA PRO A 188 13.23 23.37 7.10
C PRO A 188 13.20 22.75 8.52
N ASP A 189 12.16 23.05 9.30
CA ASP A 189 11.90 22.58 10.67
C ASP A 189 11.63 21.07 10.79
N THR A 190 11.13 20.45 9.73
CA THR A 190 10.83 19.00 9.72
C THR A 190 12.08 18.12 9.80
N THR A 191 13.25 18.65 9.45
CA THR A 191 14.52 17.92 9.44
C THR A 191 15.13 17.72 10.83
N GLU A 192 14.94 18.67 11.75
CA GLU A 192 15.52 18.64 13.09
C GLU A 192 14.85 17.61 14.02
N ARG A 193 13.57 17.30 13.77
CA ARG A 193 12.82 16.30 14.57
C ARG A 193 13.33 14.86 14.41
N ARG A 194 14.24 14.59 13.46
CA ARG A 194 14.72 13.22 13.13
C ARG A 194 16.11 12.88 13.67
N THR A 195 16.86 13.87 14.16
CA THR A 195 18.25 13.67 14.60
C THR A 195 18.37 13.38 16.10
N SER A 196 17.27 13.50 16.87
CA SER A 196 17.27 13.40 18.34
C SER A 196 16.91 12.00 18.89
N ASP A 197 16.75 10.98 18.04
CA ASP A 197 16.37 9.65 18.49
C ASP A 197 17.55 8.92 19.16
N VAL A 198 17.41 8.64 20.47
CA VAL A 198 18.30 7.74 21.19
C VAL A 198 18.17 6.32 20.61
N PRO A 199 19.26 5.67 20.17
CA PRO A 199 19.21 4.31 19.69
C PRO A 199 18.74 3.37 20.80
N ARG A 200 17.57 2.74 20.62
CA ARG A 200 17.15 1.62 21.48
C ARG A 200 17.80 0.34 20.94
N ARG A 201 18.43 -0.45 21.81
CA ARG A 201 18.93 -1.78 21.44
C ARG A 201 17.73 -2.68 21.12
N PRO A 202 17.60 -3.20 19.89
CA PRO A 202 16.54 -4.16 19.59
C PRO A 202 16.81 -5.49 20.33
N PRO A 203 15.77 -6.24 20.69
CA PRO A 203 15.92 -7.61 21.18
C PRO A 203 16.60 -8.50 20.11
N PRO A 204 17.17 -9.65 20.52
CA PRO A 204 17.83 -10.56 19.59
C PRO A 204 16.86 -11.02 18.49
N PRO A 205 17.32 -11.08 17.24
CA PRO A 205 16.45 -11.34 16.10
C PRO A 205 15.90 -12.77 16.08
N LYS A 206 14.57 -12.91 15.97
CA LYS A 206 13.93 -14.15 15.53
C LYS A 206 13.82 -14.17 14.01
N VAL A 207 14.34 -15.23 13.40
CA VAL A 207 14.17 -15.50 11.97
C VAL A 207 12.71 -15.82 11.72
N LEU A 208 12.07 -15.07 10.82
CA LEU A 208 10.73 -15.37 10.33
C LEU A 208 10.84 -15.99 8.94
N VAL A 209 10.08 -17.07 8.74
CA VAL A 209 10.24 -17.96 7.58
C VAL A 209 9.39 -17.57 6.37
N GLY A 210 8.30 -16.82 6.57
CA GLY A 210 7.44 -16.38 5.46
C GLY A 210 6.15 -15.69 5.93
N PRO A 211 5.36 -15.11 5.00
CA PRO A 211 4.12 -14.42 5.31
C PRO A 211 3.05 -15.40 5.79
N ASN A 212 2.07 -14.87 6.55
CA ASN A 212 0.92 -15.56 7.13
C ASN A 212 1.25 -16.65 8.15
N LEU A 213 2.51 -16.79 8.56
CA LEU A 213 2.84 -17.62 9.71
C LEU A 213 2.30 -16.97 10.98
N THR A 214 2.64 -15.70 11.19
CA THR A 214 2.27 -14.97 12.39
C THR A 214 1.76 -13.58 12.05
N TRP A 215 0.55 -13.27 12.51
CA TRP A 215 0.02 -11.90 12.50
C TRP A 215 0.09 -11.33 13.92
N HIS A 216 0.52 -10.08 14.04
CA HIS A 216 0.59 -9.37 15.31
C HIS A 216 -0.58 -8.40 15.40
N VAL A 217 -1.33 -8.45 16.51
CA VAL A 217 -2.39 -7.51 16.84
C VAL A 217 -2.03 -6.78 18.12
N ASN A 218 -1.95 -5.45 18.04
CA ASN A 218 -1.67 -4.60 19.19
C ASN A 218 -2.40 -3.26 19.07
N TYR A 219 -2.52 -2.56 20.20
CA TYR A 219 -2.98 -1.18 20.28
C TYR A 219 -1.81 -0.19 20.41
N TYR A 220 -2.09 1.09 20.16
CA TYR A 220 -1.17 2.19 20.36
C TYR A 220 -1.81 3.27 21.21
N ASN A 221 -1.23 3.54 22.39
CA ASN A 221 -1.87 4.31 23.46
C ASN A 221 -1.61 5.84 23.41
N LYS A 222 -0.80 6.33 22.46
CA LYS A 222 -0.33 7.72 22.50
C LYS A 222 -1.45 8.77 22.39
N LEU A 223 -2.60 8.43 21.80
CA LEU A 223 -3.78 9.31 21.74
C LEU A 223 -4.92 8.87 22.67
N ALA A 224 -4.73 7.82 23.48
CA ALA A 224 -5.76 7.24 24.32
C ALA A 224 -6.32 8.24 25.35
N ASN A 225 -5.46 9.09 25.94
CA ASN A 225 -5.88 10.11 26.91
C ASN A 225 -6.80 11.18 26.31
N PHE A 226 -6.90 11.24 24.98
CA PHE A 226 -7.79 12.13 24.25
C PHE A 226 -9.00 11.38 23.67
N GLY A 227 -9.19 10.10 24.01
CA GLY A 227 -10.32 9.26 23.57
C GLY A 227 -10.12 8.51 22.25
N PHE A 228 -8.99 8.70 21.56
CA PHE A 228 -8.71 8.01 20.30
C PHE A 228 -7.94 6.71 20.56
N ARG A 229 -8.56 5.58 20.23
CA ARG A 229 -7.96 4.25 20.32
C ARG A 229 -7.48 3.81 18.94
N ILE A 230 -6.23 3.39 18.83
CA ILE A 230 -5.62 2.93 17.57
C ILE A 230 -5.21 1.47 17.74
N HIS A 231 -5.67 0.60 16.85
CA HIS A 231 -5.30 -0.82 16.81
C HIS A 231 -4.84 -1.17 15.40
N ALA A 232 -3.93 -2.12 15.27
CA ALA A 232 -3.53 -2.61 13.97
C ALA A 232 -3.19 -4.09 14.02
N GLU A 233 -3.37 -4.74 12.87
CA GLU A 233 -2.85 -6.07 12.62
C GLU A 233 -1.80 -6.02 11.52
N ILE A 234 -0.65 -6.63 11.76
CA ILE A 234 0.45 -6.67 10.80
C ILE A 234 0.96 -8.09 10.61
N ASP A 235 1.36 -8.43 9.38
CA ASP A 235 2.09 -9.66 9.12
C ASP A 235 3.55 -9.51 9.58
N ALA A 236 3.99 -10.41 10.47
CA ALA A 236 5.29 -10.27 11.13
C ALA A 236 6.48 -10.39 10.15
N TYR A 237 6.38 -11.26 9.15
CA TYR A 237 7.45 -11.48 8.17
C TYR A 237 7.60 -10.29 7.23
N SER A 238 6.52 -9.96 6.51
CA SER A 238 6.50 -8.94 5.47
C SER A 238 6.47 -7.51 6.00
N ARG A 239 6.00 -7.32 7.25
CA ARG A 239 5.65 -6.03 7.85
C ARG A 239 4.53 -5.30 7.09
N TYR A 240 3.72 -6.06 6.37
CA TYR A 240 2.52 -5.57 5.70
C TYR A 240 1.46 -5.32 6.76
N VAL A 241 0.97 -4.10 6.83
CA VAL A 241 -0.16 -3.73 7.69
C VAL A 241 -1.42 -4.22 7.01
N LEU A 242 -2.09 -5.18 7.64
CA LEU A 242 -3.29 -5.81 7.12
C LEU A 242 -4.49 -4.87 7.25
N TRP A 243 -4.63 -4.25 8.42
CA TRP A 243 -5.61 -3.22 8.71
C TRP A 243 -5.14 -2.33 9.87
N ILE A 244 -5.72 -1.14 9.97
CA ILE A 244 -5.62 -0.25 11.11
C ILE A 244 -7.01 0.27 11.45
N HIS A 245 -7.40 0.13 12.71
CA HIS A 245 -8.68 0.60 13.22
C HIS A 245 -8.45 1.78 14.17
N ILE A 246 -9.21 2.84 13.97
CA ILE A 246 -9.19 4.03 14.84
C ILE A 246 -10.61 4.29 15.29
N GLY A 247 -10.84 4.29 16.60
CA GLY A 247 -12.16 4.44 17.15
C GLY A 247 -12.13 4.93 18.59
N VAL A 248 -13.24 4.69 19.29
CA VAL A 248 -13.40 5.00 20.71
C VAL A 248 -13.36 3.72 21.53
N GLU A 249 -13.10 3.86 22.83
CA GLU A 249 -12.98 2.74 23.76
C GLU A 249 -14.22 1.85 23.78
N ALA A 250 -15.40 2.48 23.79
CA ALA A 250 -16.69 1.81 23.75
C ALA A 250 -16.82 0.76 22.64
N HIS A 251 -16.08 0.95 21.55
CA HIS A 251 -16.23 0.18 20.34
C HIS A 251 -15.05 -0.72 19.95
N THR A 252 -13.99 -0.70 20.75
CA THR A 252 -12.69 -1.24 20.39
C THR A 252 -12.70 -2.75 20.15
N ALA A 253 -13.27 -3.54 21.07
CA ALA A 253 -13.17 -5.00 20.98
C ALA A 253 -13.88 -5.57 19.75
N VAL A 254 -15.10 -5.11 19.46
CA VAL A 254 -15.85 -5.51 18.27
C VAL A 254 -15.22 -4.94 17.00
N GLY A 255 -14.71 -3.70 17.05
CA GLY A 255 -13.99 -3.09 15.93
C GLY A 255 -12.77 -3.92 15.48
N VAL A 256 -11.94 -4.35 16.44
CA VAL A 256 -10.78 -5.21 16.16
C VAL A 256 -11.20 -6.57 15.60
N LEU A 257 -12.23 -7.19 16.19
CA LEU A 257 -12.76 -8.47 15.70
C LEU A 257 -13.27 -8.38 14.25
N LYS A 258 -14.11 -7.39 13.93
CA LYS A 258 -14.66 -7.21 12.58
C LYS A 258 -13.56 -6.98 11.55
N ASN A 259 -12.59 -6.11 11.86
CA ASN A 259 -11.45 -5.89 10.96
C ASN A 259 -10.64 -7.17 10.69
N HIS A 260 -10.45 -8.02 11.71
CA HIS A 260 -9.80 -9.32 11.51
C HIS A 260 -10.62 -10.25 10.62
N LEU A 261 -11.92 -10.41 10.89
CA LEU A 261 -12.80 -11.27 10.09
C LEU A 261 -12.88 -10.82 8.62
N GLU A 262 -13.02 -9.51 8.39
CA GLU A 262 -12.98 -8.92 7.05
C GLU A 262 -11.64 -9.14 6.34
N THR A 263 -10.54 -9.09 7.09
CA THR A 263 -9.20 -9.39 6.57
C THR A 263 -9.06 -10.85 6.18
N VAL A 264 -9.48 -11.78 7.04
CA VAL A 264 -9.48 -13.21 6.75
C VAL A 264 -10.34 -13.52 5.51
N SER A 265 -11.52 -12.90 5.41
CA SER A 265 -12.44 -13.03 4.28
C SER A 265 -11.84 -12.51 2.98
N SER A 266 -11.35 -11.27 2.97
CA SER A 266 -10.78 -10.62 1.79
C SER A 266 -9.52 -11.32 1.28
N LYS A 267 -8.68 -11.83 2.19
CA LYS A 267 -7.46 -12.57 1.83
C LYS A 267 -7.75 -14.05 1.51
N LYS A 268 -8.94 -14.55 1.87
CA LYS A 268 -9.35 -15.97 1.79
C LYS A 268 -8.39 -16.90 2.53
N ARG A 269 -7.76 -16.39 3.60
CA ARG A 269 -6.77 -17.11 4.40
C ARG A 269 -6.63 -16.49 5.78
N GLN A 270 -6.24 -17.32 6.74
CA GLN A 270 -5.99 -16.96 8.13
C GLN A 270 -4.52 -17.26 8.50
N PRO A 271 -3.96 -16.58 9.52
CA PRO A 271 -2.59 -16.82 9.96
C PRO A 271 -2.48 -18.15 10.71
N ARG A 272 -1.26 -18.66 10.87
CA ARG A 272 -1.04 -19.80 11.76
C ARG A 272 -0.99 -19.41 13.24
N THR A 273 -0.49 -18.24 13.55
CA THR A 273 -0.44 -17.80 14.94
C THR A 273 -0.87 -16.35 14.98
N LEU A 274 -1.86 -16.08 15.80
CA LEU A 274 -2.15 -14.73 16.24
C LEU A 274 -1.28 -14.44 17.46
N ARG A 275 -0.50 -13.37 17.39
CA ARG A 275 0.23 -12.85 18.54
C ARG A 275 -0.38 -11.55 18.98
N SER A 276 -0.78 -11.53 20.24
CA SER A 276 -1.29 -10.35 20.90
C SER A 276 -0.95 -10.49 22.39
N ASP A 277 -0.92 -9.38 23.13
CA ASP A 277 -0.91 -9.44 24.58
C ASP A 277 -2.34 -9.80 25.04
N LEU A 278 -2.64 -11.10 24.88
CA LEU A 278 -3.97 -11.73 24.87
C LEU A 278 -4.66 -11.79 26.23
N GLU A 279 -4.01 -11.37 27.32
CA GLU A 279 -4.52 -11.53 28.68
C GLU A 279 -5.46 -10.39 29.14
N SER A 280 -5.59 -9.29 28.38
CA SER A 280 -6.55 -8.22 28.74
C SER A 280 -7.28 -7.52 27.59
N GLU A 281 -6.83 -7.63 26.33
CA GLU A 281 -7.19 -6.60 25.33
C GLU A 281 -8.20 -7.04 24.28
N VAL A 282 -8.09 -8.26 23.74
CA VAL A 282 -8.95 -8.74 22.63
C VAL A 282 -9.35 -10.21 22.78
N PRO A 283 -9.93 -10.63 23.92
CA PRO A 283 -10.21 -12.05 24.17
C PRO A 283 -11.21 -12.64 23.15
N LEU A 284 -12.18 -11.85 22.68
CA LEU A 284 -13.10 -12.23 21.58
C LEU A 284 -12.35 -12.65 20.30
N LEU A 285 -11.30 -11.92 19.95
CA LEU A 285 -10.51 -12.21 18.76
C LEU A 285 -9.76 -13.54 18.91
N ALA A 286 -9.26 -13.84 20.10
CA ALA A 286 -8.58 -15.09 20.40
C ALA A 286 -9.50 -16.30 20.19
N ASP A 287 -10.72 -16.25 20.73
CA ASP A 287 -11.72 -17.31 20.59
C ASP A 287 -12.11 -17.55 19.13
N VAL A 288 -12.37 -16.46 18.40
CA VAL A 288 -12.73 -16.52 16.98
C VAL A 288 -11.59 -17.09 16.14
N HIS A 289 -10.36 -16.65 16.38
CA HIS A 289 -9.20 -17.19 15.67
C HIS A 289 -9.00 -18.68 15.97
N PHE A 290 -9.15 -19.08 17.24
CA PHE A 290 -9.06 -20.49 17.64
C PHE A 290 -10.15 -21.35 16.98
N ALA A 291 -11.39 -20.85 16.94
CA ALA A 291 -12.50 -21.54 16.28
C ALA A 291 -12.25 -21.72 14.77
N LEU A 292 -11.79 -20.68 14.07
CA LEU A 292 -11.40 -20.77 12.65
C LEU A 292 -10.21 -21.71 12.44
N ARG A 293 -9.29 -21.80 13.40
CA ARG A 293 -8.16 -22.74 13.32
C ARG A 293 -8.61 -24.19 13.40
N ARG A 294 -9.59 -24.51 14.25
CA ARG A 294 -10.13 -25.87 14.39
C ARG A 294 -10.88 -26.36 13.15
N THR A 295 -11.38 -25.47 12.29
CA THR A 295 -12.01 -25.90 11.02
C THR A 295 -10.98 -26.47 10.05
N THR A 296 -9.73 -26.01 10.11
CA THR A 296 -8.64 -26.51 9.26
C THR A 296 -7.83 -27.60 9.96
N GLU A 297 -7.62 -27.47 11.27
CA GLU A 297 -6.80 -28.37 12.09
C GLU A 297 -7.58 -28.70 13.39
N PRO A 298 -8.45 -29.72 13.40
CA PRO A 298 -9.38 -29.99 14.51
C PRO A 298 -8.74 -30.19 15.90
N ASP A 299 -7.54 -30.78 15.94
CA ASP A 299 -6.83 -31.14 17.18
C ASP A 299 -5.89 -30.02 17.69
N VAL A 300 -5.91 -28.85 17.04
CA VAL A 300 -5.06 -27.72 17.40
C VAL A 300 -5.37 -27.23 18.82
N GLN A 301 -4.33 -26.89 19.56
CA GLN A 301 -4.44 -26.38 20.93
C GLN A 301 -4.46 -24.84 20.93
N ARG A 302 -5.25 -24.23 21.81
CA ARG A 302 -5.44 -22.78 21.88
C ARG A 302 -4.12 -22.01 21.98
N ASP A 303 -3.20 -22.45 22.84
CA ASP A 303 -1.89 -21.83 23.06
C ASP A 303 -0.97 -21.85 21.82
N THR A 304 -1.25 -22.73 20.86
CA THR A 304 -0.52 -22.80 19.58
C THR A 304 -1.10 -21.84 18.53
N CYS A 305 -2.39 -21.52 18.63
CA CYS A 305 -3.07 -20.54 17.79
C CYS A 305 -2.81 -19.12 18.28
N CYS A 306 -2.85 -18.91 19.60
CA CYS A 306 -2.83 -17.61 20.24
C CYS A 306 -1.67 -17.56 21.22
N ALA A 307 -0.58 -16.88 20.85
CA ALA A 307 0.62 -16.81 21.66
C ALA A 307 0.80 -15.40 22.29
N PRO A 308 1.17 -15.31 23.58
CA PRO A 308 1.36 -14.03 24.24
C PRO A 308 2.48 -13.19 23.61
N GLY A 309 2.26 -11.88 23.54
CA GLY A 309 3.10 -10.89 22.87
C GLY A 309 4.32 -10.42 23.67
N ARG A 310 5.15 -11.36 24.17
CA ARG A 310 6.43 -11.01 24.85
C ARG A 310 7.20 -9.95 24.05
N ALA A 311 7.77 -8.94 24.71
CA ALA A 311 8.40 -7.79 24.06
C ALA A 311 9.47 -8.13 23.00
N ALA A 312 10.20 -9.25 23.17
CA ALA A 312 11.16 -9.75 22.18
C ALA A 312 10.50 -10.17 20.85
N ASP A 313 9.24 -10.55 20.92
CA ASP A 313 8.46 -11.13 19.82
C ASP A 313 7.57 -10.09 19.14
N THR A 314 7.11 -9.07 19.85
CA THR A 314 6.28 -7.97 19.32
C THR A 314 7.10 -6.80 18.77
N HIS A 315 8.44 -6.86 18.81
CA HIS A 315 9.33 -5.77 18.39
C HIS A 315 9.00 -5.18 17.01
N ARG A 316 8.42 -5.97 16.09
CA ARG A 316 8.11 -5.57 14.72
C ARG A 316 6.95 -4.58 14.66
N ILE A 317 5.87 -4.84 15.41
CA ILE A 317 4.74 -3.92 15.47
C ILE A 317 5.13 -2.68 16.28
N GLU A 318 5.92 -2.84 17.34
CA GLU A 318 6.49 -1.71 18.10
C GLU A 318 7.41 -0.82 17.25
N SER A 319 8.27 -1.42 16.45
CA SER A 319 9.12 -0.69 15.51
C SER A 319 8.30 0.05 14.47
N TRP A 320 7.17 -0.50 14.05
CA TRP A 320 6.26 0.15 13.12
C TRP A 320 5.47 1.29 13.80
N TRP A 321 5.00 1.11 15.03
CA TRP A 321 4.40 2.17 15.84
C TRP A 321 5.32 3.37 15.98
N ALA A 322 6.62 3.14 16.21
CA ALA A 322 7.61 4.21 16.24
C ALA A 322 7.69 5.00 14.90
N GLN A 323 7.50 4.34 13.76
CA GLN A 323 7.46 5.01 12.46
C GLN A 323 6.16 5.80 12.26
N LEU A 324 5.00 5.21 12.58
CA LEU A 324 3.71 5.90 12.54
C LEU A 324 3.72 7.14 13.46
N ALA A 325 4.32 7.00 14.64
CA ALA A 325 4.47 8.08 15.61
C ALA A 325 5.25 9.26 15.04
N LYS A 326 6.38 9.00 14.36
CA LYS A 326 7.21 10.04 13.77
C LYS A 326 6.54 10.71 12.58
N SER A 327 5.74 9.97 11.82
CA SER A 327 5.12 10.47 10.60
C SER A 327 3.80 11.21 10.81
N VAL A 328 2.94 10.74 11.72
CA VAL A 328 1.57 11.26 11.88
C VAL A 328 1.23 11.54 13.34
N VAL A 329 1.33 10.52 14.22
CA VAL A 329 0.67 10.59 15.53
C VAL A 329 1.30 11.59 16.50
N THR A 330 2.61 11.82 16.45
CA THR A 330 3.26 12.77 17.38
C THR A 330 2.81 14.21 17.17
N LEU A 331 2.47 14.58 15.93
CA LEU A 331 1.95 15.91 15.63
C LEU A 331 0.62 16.15 16.34
N TRP A 332 -0.31 15.22 16.18
CA TRP A 332 -1.62 15.25 16.85
C TRP A 332 -1.50 15.17 18.37
N HIS A 333 -0.62 14.30 18.87
CA HIS A 333 -0.38 14.18 20.30
C HIS A 333 0.11 15.49 20.92
N ASN A 334 1.07 16.17 20.28
CA ASN A 334 1.58 17.45 20.77
C ASN A 334 0.49 18.53 20.74
N TYR A 335 -0.31 18.57 19.67
CA TYR A 335 -1.42 19.50 19.56
C TYR A 335 -2.50 19.28 20.62
N PHE A 336 -2.96 18.04 20.83
CA PHE A 336 -3.97 17.76 21.85
C PHE A 336 -3.42 17.99 23.26
N ARG A 337 -2.13 17.73 23.50
CA ARG A 337 -1.48 18.12 24.77
C ARG A 337 -1.49 19.62 24.99
N GLN A 338 -1.29 20.41 23.93
CA GLN A 338 -1.37 21.86 24.00
C GLN A 338 -2.79 22.31 24.38
N LEU A 339 -3.83 21.79 23.71
CA LEU A 339 -5.22 22.09 24.08
C LEU A 339 -5.51 21.79 25.56
N ASN A 340 -5.03 20.65 26.06
CA ASN A 340 -5.19 20.28 27.46
C ASN A 340 -4.42 21.21 28.41
N SER A 341 -3.18 21.61 28.06
CA SER A 341 -2.39 22.53 28.89
C SER A 341 -2.96 23.95 28.94
N GLU A 342 -3.69 24.36 27.90
CA GLU A 342 -4.35 25.66 27.81
C GLU A 342 -5.76 25.64 28.44
N GLY A 343 -6.20 24.50 28.99
CA GLY A 343 -7.54 24.35 29.57
C GLY A 343 -8.67 24.34 28.52
N LEU A 344 -8.35 24.08 27.25
CA LEU A 344 -9.30 24.05 26.14
C LEU A 344 -9.89 22.66 25.91
N PHE A 345 -9.31 21.62 26.51
CA PHE A 345 -9.81 20.25 26.46
C PHE A 345 -9.59 19.54 27.80
N THR A 346 -10.60 18.80 28.25
CA THR A 346 -10.51 17.76 29.29
C THR A 346 -11.38 16.55 28.94
N SER A 347 -10.89 15.35 29.25
CA SER A 347 -11.62 14.09 29.06
C SER A 347 -12.83 13.95 29.99
N ALA A 348 -12.99 14.84 30.97
CA ALA A 348 -14.15 14.86 31.87
C ALA A 348 -15.35 15.66 31.31
N ASN A 349 -15.18 16.39 30.21
CA ASN A 349 -16.20 17.29 29.68
C ASN A 349 -16.78 16.77 28.35
N ILE A 350 -18.11 16.62 28.29
CA ILE A 350 -18.80 16.07 27.13
C ILE A 350 -18.77 17.02 25.92
N PRO A 351 -19.15 18.31 26.03
CA PRO A 351 -19.02 19.27 24.93
C PRO A 351 -17.63 19.29 24.26
N GLU A 352 -16.57 19.23 25.08
CA GLU A 352 -15.19 19.25 24.58
C GLU A 352 -14.79 17.96 23.87
N GLN A 353 -15.19 16.79 24.40
CA GLN A 353 -15.00 15.50 23.73
C GLN A 353 -15.76 15.44 22.40
N VAL A 354 -17.03 15.84 22.40
CA VAL A 354 -17.89 15.85 21.22
C VAL A 354 -17.29 16.73 20.12
N ALA A 355 -16.85 17.94 20.45
CA ALA A 355 -16.20 18.83 19.49
C ALA A 355 -14.88 18.24 18.96
N LEU A 356 -14.08 17.63 19.83
CA LEU A 356 -12.80 17.02 19.44
C LEU A 356 -13.03 15.82 18.50
N TYR A 357 -13.97 14.93 18.81
CA TYR A 357 -14.21 13.72 18.03
C TYR A 357 -14.84 14.04 16.68
N ALA A 358 -15.81 14.96 16.64
CA ALA A 358 -16.49 15.37 15.41
C ALA A 358 -15.52 15.90 14.35
N ILE A 359 -14.49 16.64 14.76
CA ILE A 359 -13.50 17.22 13.85
C ILE A 359 -12.37 16.24 13.56
N TYR A 360 -11.76 15.68 14.60
CA TYR A 360 -10.46 15.04 14.46
C TYR A 360 -10.54 13.53 14.22
N MET A 361 -11.63 12.83 14.53
CA MET A 361 -11.76 11.40 14.23
C MET A 361 -11.68 11.13 12.71
N PRO A 362 -12.46 11.81 11.83
CA PRO A 362 -12.38 11.59 10.39
C PRO A 362 -11.01 11.95 9.80
N ILE A 363 -10.41 13.05 10.29
CA ILE A 363 -9.09 13.52 9.84
C ILE A 363 -7.99 12.51 10.22
N LEU A 364 -8.00 12.03 11.48
CA LEU A 364 -7.05 11.01 11.95
C LEU A 364 -7.18 9.72 11.15
N ARG A 365 -8.41 9.25 10.92
CA ARG A 365 -8.69 8.07 10.08
C ARG A 365 -8.10 8.24 8.68
N SER A 366 -8.39 9.35 8.02
CA SER A 366 -7.86 9.65 6.69
C SER A 366 -6.33 9.71 6.65
N HIS A 367 -5.70 10.43 7.57
CA HIS A 367 -4.25 10.63 7.59
C HIS A 367 -3.50 9.33 7.89
N ILE A 368 -3.96 8.57 8.89
CA ILE A 368 -3.32 7.30 9.26
C ILE A 368 -3.54 6.24 8.18
N GLN A 369 -4.72 6.18 7.55
CA GLN A 369 -4.96 5.27 6.43
C GLN A 369 -4.06 5.59 5.23
N SER A 370 -3.89 6.88 4.89
CA SER A 370 -2.95 7.32 3.86
C SER A 370 -1.50 6.92 4.19
N TYR A 371 -1.11 7.03 5.46
CA TYR A 371 0.19 6.55 5.91
C TYR A 371 0.34 5.04 5.74
N VAL A 372 -0.66 4.24 6.11
CA VAL A 372 -0.63 2.78 5.97
C VAL A 372 -0.48 2.34 4.50
N GLN A 373 -1.21 2.98 3.59
CA GLN A 373 -1.05 2.74 2.15
C GLN A 373 0.39 3.02 1.71
N THR A 374 0.91 4.19 2.08
CA THR A 374 2.29 4.59 1.76
C THR A 374 3.32 3.65 2.37
N TRP A 375 3.09 3.19 3.60
CA TRP A 375 3.91 2.20 4.30
C TRP A 375 3.90 0.87 3.55
N ASN A 376 2.75 0.31 3.20
CA ASN A 376 2.73 -1.00 2.53
C ASN A 376 3.48 -1.01 1.19
N MET A 377 3.65 0.17 0.57
CA MET A 377 4.38 0.36 -0.68
C MET A 377 5.84 0.81 -0.49
N HIS A 378 6.27 1.16 0.72
CA HIS A 378 7.61 1.69 0.95
C HIS A 378 8.68 0.60 0.82
N ASN A 379 9.85 0.97 0.32
CA ASN A 379 10.95 0.03 0.18
C ASN A 379 11.76 -0.06 1.47
N ILE A 380 11.76 -1.23 2.11
CA ILE A 380 12.61 -1.47 3.27
C ILE A 380 14.00 -1.87 2.80
N ARG A 381 15.00 -1.10 3.22
CA ARG A 381 16.38 -1.33 2.81
C ARG A 381 16.94 -2.60 3.44
N LYS A 382 17.78 -3.29 2.67
CA LYS A 382 18.58 -4.41 3.18
C LYS A 382 19.55 -3.89 4.25
N GLN A 383 19.54 -4.55 5.40
CA GLN A 383 20.43 -4.28 6.53
C GLN A 383 21.37 -5.49 6.65
N ALA A 384 22.67 -5.27 6.46
CA ALA A 384 23.65 -6.37 6.41
C ALA A 384 23.85 -7.04 7.78
N ASP A 385 23.69 -6.26 8.84
CA ASP A 385 23.72 -6.64 10.25
C ASP A 385 22.42 -7.31 10.74
N HIS A 386 21.36 -7.29 9.92
CA HIS A 386 20.04 -7.81 10.25
C HIS A 386 19.47 -8.72 9.15
N PRO A 387 20.09 -9.88 8.87
CA PRO A 387 19.66 -10.80 7.82
C PRO A 387 18.27 -11.41 8.07
N GLU A 388 17.79 -11.42 9.31
CA GLU A 388 16.45 -11.89 9.70
C GLU A 388 15.29 -11.02 9.17
N ARG A 389 15.61 -9.82 8.66
CA ARG A 389 14.62 -8.83 8.23
C ARG A 389 14.44 -8.92 6.73
N ALA A 390 13.26 -9.32 6.27
CA ALA A 390 12.92 -9.36 4.85
C ALA A 390 13.02 -7.95 4.23
N PRO A 391 14.00 -7.66 3.36
CA PRO A 391 14.08 -6.37 2.67
C PRO A 391 13.01 -6.29 1.57
N GLY A 392 12.86 -5.12 0.95
CA GLY A 392 11.88 -4.90 -0.12
C GLY A 392 10.58 -4.26 0.39
N LYS A 393 9.57 -4.21 -0.47
CA LYS A 393 8.27 -3.62 -0.14
C LYS A 393 7.41 -4.59 0.66
N PRO A 394 6.73 -4.15 1.74
CA PRO A 394 5.79 -5.00 2.47
C PRO A 394 4.76 -5.67 1.56
N TYR A 395 4.19 -4.93 0.61
CA TYR A 395 3.25 -5.47 -0.38
C TYR A 395 3.85 -6.66 -1.15
N MET A 396 5.07 -6.50 -1.67
CA MET A 396 5.75 -7.59 -2.40
C MET A 396 6.06 -8.76 -1.48
N ASN A 397 6.59 -8.50 -0.28
CA ASN A 397 6.93 -9.55 0.68
C ASN A 397 5.72 -10.35 1.16
N TYR A 398 4.52 -9.77 1.15
CA TYR A 398 3.28 -10.43 1.54
C TYR A 398 2.61 -11.17 0.37
N HIS A 399 2.45 -10.51 -0.78
CA HIS A 399 1.69 -11.02 -1.91
C HIS A 399 2.53 -11.85 -2.89
N HIS A 400 3.80 -11.50 -3.06
CA HIS A 400 4.72 -12.08 -4.03
C HIS A 400 6.09 -12.34 -3.36
N PRO A 401 6.12 -13.15 -2.28
CA PRO A 401 7.34 -13.37 -1.52
C PRO A 401 8.46 -13.94 -2.42
N PRO A 402 9.73 -13.67 -2.11
CA PRO A 402 10.85 -14.17 -2.91
C PRO A 402 10.81 -15.68 -3.12
N LYS A 403 11.35 -16.16 -4.24
CA LYS A 403 11.41 -17.59 -4.55
C LYS A 403 12.08 -18.37 -3.41
N GLY A 404 11.43 -19.43 -2.94
CA GLY A 404 11.89 -20.26 -1.82
C GLY A 404 11.32 -19.85 -0.45
N VAL A 405 10.60 -18.74 -0.36
CA VAL A 405 9.84 -18.35 0.83
C VAL A 405 8.43 -18.91 0.73
N GLU A 406 8.07 -19.77 1.67
CA GLU A 406 6.74 -20.37 1.75
C GLU A 406 5.72 -19.37 2.32
N ASN A 407 4.48 -19.46 1.85
CA ASN A 407 3.35 -18.73 2.42
C ASN A 407 2.58 -19.67 3.36
N PHE A 408 2.55 -19.35 4.65
CA PHE A 408 2.05 -20.24 5.70
C PHE A 408 0.54 -20.08 5.97
N GLY A 409 -0.17 -19.28 5.17
CA GLY A 409 -1.57 -18.99 5.40
C GLY A 409 -2.45 -20.22 5.20
N LEU A 410 -3.33 -20.48 6.17
CA LEU A 410 -4.32 -21.55 6.10
C LEU A 410 -5.56 -21.05 5.36
N PRO A 411 -6.26 -21.90 4.60
CA PRO A 411 -7.55 -21.53 4.02
C PRO A 411 -8.54 -21.17 5.14
N ALA A 412 -9.35 -20.14 4.91
CA ALA A 412 -10.43 -19.78 5.82
C ALA A 412 -11.70 -20.54 5.43
N ASP A 413 -12.37 -21.18 6.40
CA ASP A 413 -13.65 -21.84 6.17
C ASP A 413 -14.75 -20.79 5.94
N GLY A 414 -15.30 -20.77 4.72
CA GLY A 414 -16.27 -19.77 4.29
C GLY A 414 -17.56 -19.75 5.14
N PRO A 415 -18.23 -20.89 5.34
CA PRO A 415 -19.45 -20.96 6.17
C PRO A 415 -19.24 -20.49 7.61
N THR A 416 -18.18 -20.97 8.28
CA THR A 416 -17.87 -20.58 9.67
C THR A 416 -17.57 -19.08 9.75
N LEU A 417 -16.79 -18.55 8.80
CA LEU A 417 -16.48 -17.14 8.71
C LEU A 417 -17.73 -16.28 8.52
N GLN A 418 -18.65 -16.70 7.65
CA GLN A 418 -19.90 -15.99 7.40
C GLN A 418 -20.81 -15.99 8.65
N ALA A 419 -20.91 -17.11 9.36
CA ALA A 419 -21.66 -17.18 10.61
C ALA A 419 -21.10 -16.21 11.66
N MET A 420 -19.78 -16.22 11.88
CA MET A 420 -19.12 -15.28 12.80
C MET A 420 -19.30 -13.81 12.40
N GLN A 421 -19.34 -13.50 11.10
CA GLN A 421 -19.60 -12.14 10.63
C GLN A 421 -21.04 -11.70 10.88
N GLN A 422 -22.01 -12.62 10.84
CA GLN A 422 -23.42 -12.32 11.09
C GLN A 422 -23.68 -11.94 12.55
N ASP A 423 -22.98 -12.56 13.51
CA ASP A 423 -23.09 -12.26 14.94
C ASP A 423 -22.78 -10.78 15.28
N TYR A 424 -22.06 -10.08 14.40
CA TYR A 424 -21.65 -8.69 14.59
C TYR A 424 -22.03 -7.79 13.39
N ALA A 425 -23.00 -8.21 12.57
CA ALA A 425 -23.38 -7.49 11.36
C ALA A 425 -23.93 -6.09 11.66
N ASP A 426 -24.79 -5.96 12.67
CA ASP A 426 -25.49 -4.71 13.04
C ASP A 426 -24.57 -3.66 13.67
N TYR A 427 -23.33 -4.03 13.96
CA TYR A 427 -22.38 -3.17 14.65
C TYR A 427 -21.63 -2.25 13.69
N ASP A 428 -21.75 -0.94 13.85
CA ASP A 428 -20.99 0.03 13.06
C ASP A 428 -19.59 0.25 13.66
N THR A 429 -18.54 -0.20 12.94
CA THR A 429 -17.15 0.03 13.36
C THR A 429 -16.70 1.47 13.17
N GLU A 430 -17.41 2.23 12.34
CA GLU A 430 -17.11 3.62 12.08
C GLU A 430 -17.81 4.56 13.07
N GLU A 431 -18.73 4.08 13.91
CA GLU A 431 -19.36 4.89 14.95
C GLU A 431 -18.33 5.37 15.98
N TYR A 432 -18.33 6.68 16.25
CA TYR A 432 -17.45 7.31 17.25
C TYR A 432 -18.15 8.39 18.08
N LEU A 433 -19.38 8.73 17.72
CA LEU A 433 -20.32 9.58 18.45
C LEU A 433 -21.72 8.99 18.26
N PRO A 434 -22.62 9.11 19.27
CA PRO A 434 -24.01 8.71 19.11
C PRO A 434 -24.64 9.40 17.89
N PRO A 435 -25.48 8.72 17.08
CA PRO A 435 -25.95 9.23 15.80
C PRO A 435 -26.57 10.63 15.87
N ASP A 436 -27.36 10.93 16.91
CA ASP A 436 -27.99 12.25 17.07
C ASP A 436 -26.99 13.34 17.45
N THR A 437 -25.98 13.02 18.28
CA THR A 437 -24.89 13.94 18.60
C THR A 437 -24.04 14.22 17.36
N LEU A 438 -23.72 13.18 16.58
CA LEU A 438 -22.96 13.33 15.33
C LEU A 438 -23.72 14.20 14.31
N ARG A 439 -25.04 13.96 14.14
CA ARG A 439 -25.89 14.76 13.25
C ARG A 439 -25.95 16.21 13.68
N TRP A 440 -26.05 16.48 14.98
CA TRP A 440 -25.96 17.85 15.52
C TRP A 440 -24.62 18.49 15.18
N CYS A 441 -23.49 17.80 15.41
CA CYS A 441 -22.16 18.30 15.07
C CYS A 441 -22.03 18.61 13.58
N GLN A 442 -22.51 17.72 12.70
CA GLN A 442 -22.49 17.92 11.25
C GLN A 442 -23.25 19.19 10.86
N GLY A 443 -24.43 19.43 11.44
CA GLY A 443 -25.19 20.66 11.22
C GLY A 443 -24.44 21.92 11.67
N GLN A 444 -23.74 21.87 12.81
CA GLN A 444 -22.92 23.00 13.28
C GLN A 444 -21.69 23.24 12.40
N LEU A 445 -21.00 22.18 11.99
CA LEU A 445 -19.82 22.26 11.12
C LEU A 445 -20.17 22.77 9.73
N GLN A 446 -21.34 22.40 9.19
CA GLN A 446 -21.84 22.93 7.92
C GLN A 446 -22.02 24.45 7.97
N GLN A 447 -22.52 25.00 9.09
CA GLN A 447 -22.62 26.45 9.28
C GLN A 447 -21.26 27.15 9.42
N LEU A 448 -20.22 26.40 9.79
CA LEU A 448 -18.83 26.87 9.81
C LEU A 448 -18.13 26.64 8.47
N SER A 449 -18.85 26.19 7.43
CA SER A 449 -18.31 25.83 6.12
C SER A 449 -17.17 24.81 6.21
N PHE A 450 -17.29 23.85 7.13
CA PHE A 450 -16.26 22.86 7.41
C PHE A 450 -16.79 21.43 7.25
N ASP A 451 -16.07 20.62 6.47
CA ASP A 451 -16.30 19.17 6.33
C ASP A 451 -15.08 18.41 6.86
N PRO A 452 -15.19 17.65 7.97
CA PRO A 452 -14.04 16.91 8.52
C PRO A 452 -13.58 15.75 7.64
N HIS A 453 -14.39 15.24 6.71
CA HIS A 453 -13.99 14.20 5.76
C HIS A 453 -13.24 14.75 4.55
N LYS A 454 -13.46 16.03 4.24
CA LYS A 454 -12.79 16.78 3.17
C LYS A 454 -12.39 18.16 3.71
N PRO A 455 -11.45 18.20 4.67
CA PRO A 455 -11.13 19.45 5.33
C PRO A 455 -10.59 20.45 4.29
N PRO A 456 -11.00 21.74 4.37
CA PRO A 456 -10.45 22.78 3.52
C PRO A 456 -8.95 22.98 3.83
N ALA A 457 -8.28 23.79 3.00
CA ALA A 457 -6.95 24.27 3.32
C ALA A 457 -6.92 24.91 4.72
N ARG A 458 -5.81 24.78 5.44
CA ARG A 458 -5.63 25.42 6.75
C ARG A 458 -5.95 26.91 6.67
N LEU A 459 -6.67 27.40 7.68
CA LEU A 459 -6.97 28.82 7.77
C LEU A 459 -5.67 29.62 8.00
N PRO A 460 -5.50 30.79 7.36
CA PRO A 460 -4.33 31.64 7.59
C PRO A 460 -4.16 31.95 9.09
N GLY A 461 -3.00 31.60 9.65
CA GLY A 461 -2.67 31.82 11.07
C GLY A 461 -2.91 30.62 12.00
N ASP A 462 -3.59 29.55 11.55
CA ASP A 462 -3.71 28.32 12.32
C ASP A 462 -2.36 27.55 12.30
N LEU A 463 -1.60 27.66 13.38
CA LEU A 463 -0.33 26.92 13.59
C LEU A 463 -0.57 25.41 13.74
N GLN A 464 -1.78 25.00 14.10
CA GLN A 464 -2.20 23.60 14.25
C GLN A 464 -3.53 23.37 13.53
N PRO A 465 -3.82 22.15 13.05
CA PRO A 465 -4.96 21.90 12.15
C PRO A 465 -6.30 22.28 12.76
N PHE A 466 -7.00 23.24 12.14
CA PHE A 466 -8.41 23.59 12.37
C PHE A 466 -8.76 23.97 13.81
N ARG A 467 -7.81 24.59 14.54
CA ARG A 467 -8.00 24.99 15.94
C ARG A 467 -9.15 25.98 16.09
N SER A 468 -9.24 26.95 15.20
CA SER A 468 -10.34 27.93 15.16
C SER A 468 -11.72 27.27 15.03
N VAL A 469 -11.85 26.27 14.16
CA VAL A 469 -13.09 25.48 13.98
C VAL A 469 -13.41 24.68 15.25
N TYR A 470 -12.40 24.06 15.86
CA TYR A 470 -12.56 23.35 17.13
C TYR A 470 -13.09 24.26 18.24
N LEU A 471 -12.50 25.45 18.41
CA LEU A 471 -12.94 26.41 19.42
C LEU A 471 -14.38 26.87 19.16
N ALA A 472 -14.74 27.15 17.91
CA ALA A 472 -16.09 27.54 17.55
C ALA A 472 -17.12 26.43 17.82
N LEU A 473 -16.83 25.19 17.45
CA LEU A 473 -17.71 24.05 17.71
C LEU A 473 -17.83 23.75 19.21
N ARG A 474 -16.71 23.85 19.95
CA ARG A 474 -16.66 23.69 21.40
C ARG A 474 -17.58 24.69 22.11
N GLU A 475 -17.50 25.97 21.76
CA GLU A 475 -18.38 27.00 22.34
C GLU A 475 -19.86 26.75 22.02
N ARG A 476 -20.18 26.39 20.77
CA ARG A 476 -21.55 26.00 20.38
C ARG A 476 -22.06 24.81 21.19
N ALA A 477 -21.22 23.80 21.43
CA ALA A 477 -21.57 22.62 22.21
C ALA A 477 -21.81 22.97 23.69
N TRP A 478 -21.02 23.88 24.26
CA TRP A 478 -21.25 24.39 25.61
C TRP A 478 -22.59 25.12 25.74
N HIS A 479 -22.90 26.00 24.79
CA HIS A 479 -24.18 26.72 24.79
C HIS A 479 -25.37 25.77 24.64
N HIS A 480 -25.28 24.79 23.74
CA HIS A 480 -26.31 23.78 23.53
C HIS A 480 -26.51 22.89 24.77
N GLN A 481 -25.43 22.47 25.43
CA GLN A 481 -25.52 21.68 26.65
C GLN A 481 -26.16 22.48 27.80
N ARG A 482 -25.86 23.78 27.92
CA ARG A 482 -26.43 24.65 28.95
C ARG A 482 -27.90 25.01 28.71
N SER A 483 -28.33 25.08 27.44
CA SER A 483 -29.73 25.36 27.11
C SER A 483 -30.65 24.18 27.41
N GLY A 484 -30.11 22.96 27.53
CA GLY A 484 -30.89 21.74 27.74
C GLY A 484 -31.70 21.31 26.52
N ALA A 485 -31.38 21.86 25.34
CA ALA A 485 -32.05 21.51 24.09
C ALA A 485 -31.68 20.08 23.63
N GLU A 486 -32.60 19.43 22.93
CA GLU A 486 -32.33 18.15 22.28
C GLU A 486 -31.53 18.37 20.96
N PRO A 487 -30.66 17.42 20.55
CA PRO A 487 -30.30 16.22 21.29
C PRO A 487 -29.38 16.53 22.48
N ARG A 488 -29.51 15.77 23.56
CA ARG A 488 -28.51 15.77 24.64
C ARG A 488 -27.17 15.26 24.09
N LEU A 489 -26.15 16.11 24.12
CA LEU A 489 -24.82 15.73 23.63
C LEU A 489 -24.25 14.63 24.52
N ALA A 490 -23.70 13.59 23.89
CA ALA A 490 -23.10 12.46 24.56
C ALA A 490 -21.94 11.87 23.74
N VAL A 491 -21.13 11.05 24.39
CA VAL A 491 -20.13 10.19 23.74
C VAL A 491 -20.63 8.74 23.77
N CYS A 492 -20.11 7.88 22.89
CA CYS A 492 -20.50 6.47 22.88
C CYS A 492 -20.16 5.82 24.23
N GLY A 493 -21.15 5.17 24.84
CA GLY A 493 -20.97 4.39 26.06
C GLY A 493 -20.43 2.99 25.76
N ILE A 494 -19.70 2.40 26.70
CA ILE A 494 -19.20 1.02 26.57
C ILE A 494 -20.40 0.09 26.31
N SER A 495 -20.36 -0.61 25.18
CA SER A 495 -21.38 -1.59 24.80
C SER A 495 -21.62 -2.58 25.96
N GLN A 496 -22.90 -2.74 26.35
CA GLN A 496 -23.30 -3.70 27.38
C GLN A 496 -23.06 -5.15 26.93
N GLY A 497 -22.90 -5.43 25.64
CA GLY A 497 -22.76 -6.77 25.07
C GLY A 497 -21.47 -7.52 25.43
N LEU A 498 -20.52 -6.86 26.08
CA LEU A 498 -19.31 -7.49 26.65
C LEU A 498 -19.45 -7.83 28.14
N ARG A 499 -20.52 -7.39 28.82
CA ARG A 499 -20.79 -7.78 30.20
C ARG A 499 -21.23 -9.24 30.22
N GLY A 500 -20.31 -10.15 30.58
CA GLY A 500 -20.58 -11.58 30.72
C GLY A 500 -19.92 -12.47 29.67
N TYR A 501 -19.07 -11.92 28.80
CA TYR A 501 -18.20 -12.75 27.97
C TYR A 501 -17.07 -13.35 28.82
N PHE A 502 -17.07 -14.68 28.93
CA PHE A 502 -15.99 -15.44 29.53
C PHE A 502 -15.16 -16.06 28.40
N PRO A 503 -13.83 -15.88 28.38
CA PRO A 503 -12.98 -16.55 27.41
C PRO A 503 -13.21 -18.05 27.47
N SER A 504 -13.34 -18.72 26.32
CA SER A 504 -13.40 -20.17 26.32
C SER A 504 -12.10 -20.75 26.91
N SER A 505 -12.24 -21.64 27.89
CA SER A 505 -11.11 -22.26 28.61
C SER A 505 -10.22 -23.06 27.67
#